data_AF-A0A7J7NMS2-F1
#
_entry.id   AF-A0A7J7NMS2-F1
#
_cell.length_a   1.000
_cell.length_b   1.000
_cell.length_c   1.000
_cell.angle_alpha   90.00
_cell.angle_beta   90.00
_cell.angle_gamma   90.00
#
_symmetry.space_group_name_H-M   'P 1'
#
loop_
_entity.id
_entity.type
_entity.pdbx_description
1 polymer ?
#
loop_
_entity_poly.entity_id
_entity_poly.type
_entity_poly.pdbx_seq_one_letter_code
_entity_poly.pdbx_strand_id
1 'polypeptide(L)'
;MYLAAKENKTALPSAGLFIIRYLSFYPLHKSGAFKYLMNDEDDKNLNWLHIFNKYDLYSKSKEKVDVEKVKPYYLSLIKKYFP
;
A
#
# COMPACT_ATOMS: atom_id res chain seq x y z
N MET A 1 -7.13 7.77 -2.86
CA MET A 1 -6.54 6.73 -3.75
C MET A 1 -7.35 5.43 -3.74
N TYR A 2 -7.71 4.87 -2.57
CA TYR A 2 -8.49 3.62 -2.48
C TYR A 2 -9.76 3.60 -3.36
N LEU A 3 -10.62 4.61 -3.25
CA LEU A 3 -11.86 4.67 -4.05
C LEU A 3 -11.55 4.70 -5.55
N ALA A 4 -10.58 5.52 -5.98
CA ALA A 4 -10.17 5.55 -7.38
C ALA A 4 -9.69 4.18 -7.89
N ALA A 5 -8.86 3.47 -7.12
CA ALA A 5 -8.40 2.12 -7.49
C ALA A 5 -9.55 1.09 -7.53
N LYS A 6 -10.56 1.24 -6.67
CA LYS A 6 -11.75 0.39 -6.65
C LYS A 6 -12.68 0.68 -7.84
N GLU A 7 -12.99 1.95 -8.10
CA GLU A 7 -13.87 2.38 -9.20
C GLU A 7 -13.30 2.06 -10.57
N ASN A 8 -11.97 2.20 -10.73
CA ASN A 8 -11.26 1.80 -11.95
C ASN A 8 -11.01 0.28 -12.04
N LYS A 9 -11.59 -0.53 -11.15
CA LYS A 9 -11.53 -2.01 -11.18
C LYS A 9 -10.10 -2.56 -11.34
N THR A 10 -9.16 -1.96 -10.61
CA THR A 10 -7.75 -2.42 -10.61
C THR A 10 -7.64 -3.89 -10.22
N ALA A 11 -6.66 -4.60 -10.77
CA ALA A 11 -6.40 -6.00 -10.48
C ALA A 11 -5.50 -6.20 -9.25
N LEU A 12 -5.43 -5.20 -8.36
CA LEU A 12 -4.68 -5.32 -7.11
C LEU A 12 -5.39 -6.30 -6.16
N PRO A 13 -4.63 -7.12 -5.40
CA PRO A 13 -5.21 -7.96 -4.36
C PRO A 13 -5.83 -7.11 -3.25
N SER A 14 -6.75 -7.69 -2.46
CA SER A 14 -7.41 -7.01 -1.34
C SER A 14 -6.42 -6.36 -0.36
N ALA A 15 -5.31 -7.05 -0.04
CA ALA A 15 -4.24 -6.51 0.79
C ALA A 15 -3.61 -5.22 0.21
N GLY A 16 -3.44 -5.13 -1.11
CA GLY A 16 -2.92 -3.94 -1.78
C GLY A 16 -3.88 -2.75 -1.65
N LEU A 17 -5.18 -3.00 -1.83
CA LEU A 17 -6.21 -1.99 -1.63
C LEU A 17 -6.32 -1.55 -0.15
N PHE A 18 -6.19 -2.49 0.78
CA PHE A 18 -6.17 -2.21 2.22
C PHE A 18 -5.00 -1.29 2.60
N ILE A 19 -3.79 -1.60 2.12
CA ILE A 19 -2.61 -0.75 2.31
C ILE A 19 -2.87 0.66 1.79
N ILE A 20 -3.32 0.80 0.53
CA ILE A 20 -3.62 2.11 -0.07
C ILE A 20 -4.63 2.92 0.77
N ARG A 21 -5.58 2.24 1.41
CA ARG A 21 -6.62 2.86 2.22
C ARG A 21 -6.12 3.33 3.59
N TYR A 22 -5.25 2.54 4.23
CA TYR A 22 -4.89 2.72 5.64
C TYR A 22 -3.43 3.05 5.92
N LEU A 23 -2.57 3.24 4.89
CA LEU A 23 -1.14 3.56 5.06
C LEU A 23 -0.85 4.81 5.91
N SER A 24 -1.82 5.73 6.00
CA SER A 24 -1.68 6.94 6.81
C SER A 24 -2.28 6.80 8.21
N PHE A 25 -2.88 5.67 8.56
CA PHE A 25 -3.61 5.49 9.82
C PHE A 25 -2.67 5.04 10.96
N TYR A 26 -1.66 5.85 11.27
CA TYR A 26 -0.63 5.55 12.27
C TYR A 26 -1.16 5.19 13.67
N PRO A 27 -2.21 5.84 14.20
CA PRO A 27 -2.82 5.40 15.45
C PRO A 27 -3.15 3.90 15.48
N LEU A 28 -3.62 3.35 14.36
CA LEU A 28 -3.89 1.92 14.21
C LEU A 28 -2.60 1.11 14.04
N HIS A 29 -1.89 1.32 12.94
CA HIS A 29 -0.80 0.41 12.51
C HIS A 29 0.57 0.73 13.13
N LYS A 30 0.67 1.76 13.98
CA LYS A 30 1.89 2.05 14.75
C LYS A 30 1.63 2.05 16.25
N SER A 31 0.55 2.67 16.70
CA SER A 31 0.24 2.81 18.13
C SER A 31 -0.73 1.75 18.67
N GLY A 32 -1.37 0.95 17.80
CA GLY A 32 -2.30 -0.11 18.21
C GLY A 32 -3.66 0.37 18.72
N ALA A 33 -4.01 1.64 18.52
CA ALA A 33 -5.34 2.19 18.83
C ALA A 33 -6.39 1.66 17.84
N PHE A 34 -7.68 1.83 18.16
CA PHE A 34 -8.81 1.48 17.28
C PHE A 34 -8.95 0.00 16.90
N LYS A 35 -8.19 -0.92 17.51
CA LYS A 35 -8.34 -2.37 17.28
C LYS A 35 -9.74 -2.91 17.56
N TYR A 36 -10.48 -2.29 18.48
CA TYR A 36 -11.87 -2.66 18.79
C TYR A 36 -12.85 -2.38 17.64
N LEU A 37 -12.43 -1.67 16.59
CA LEU A 37 -13.22 -1.43 15.37
C LEU A 37 -12.88 -2.40 14.24
N MET A 38 -11.88 -3.26 14.41
CA MET A 38 -11.39 -4.17 13.38
C MET A 38 -12.20 -5.46 13.33
N ASN A 39 -12.24 -6.07 12.14
CA ASN A 39 -12.69 -7.45 11.94
C ASN A 39 -11.51 -8.39 11.60
N ASP A 40 -11.79 -9.68 11.45
CA ASP A 40 -10.79 -10.72 11.13
C ASP A 40 -10.01 -10.47 9.82
N GLU A 41 -10.64 -9.82 8.84
CA GLU A 41 -9.98 -9.46 7.57
C GLU A 41 -9.00 -8.29 7.79
N ASP A 42 -9.40 -7.29 8.56
CA ASP A 42 -8.55 -6.15 8.91
C ASP A 42 -7.30 -6.63 9.67
N ASP A 43 -7.44 -7.57 10.60
CA ASP A 43 -6.33 -8.14 11.36
C ASP A 43 -5.33 -8.86 10.45
N LYS A 44 -5.82 -9.65 9.49
CA LYS A 44 -4.95 -10.32 8.50
C LYS A 44 -4.21 -9.31 7.62
N ASN A 45 -4.90 -8.27 7.17
CA ASN A 45 -4.32 -7.24 6.30
C ASN A 45 -3.38 -6.27 7.04
N LEU A 46 -3.55 -6.10 8.35
CA LEU A 46 -2.68 -5.27 9.17
C LEU A 46 -1.22 -5.75 9.13
N ASN A 47 -1.00 -7.06 9.03
CA ASN A 47 0.34 -7.65 8.84
C ASN A 47 1.02 -7.14 7.55
N TRP A 48 0.28 -7.12 6.44
CA TRP A 48 0.79 -6.59 5.16
C TRP A 48 1.07 -5.10 5.25
N LEU A 49 0.22 -4.35 5.95
CA LEU A 49 0.43 -2.92 6.19
C LEU A 49 1.70 -2.65 7.02
N HIS A 50 1.96 -3.44 8.06
CA HIS A 50 3.19 -3.31 8.85
C HIS A 50 4.45 -3.58 8.00
N ILE A 51 4.40 -4.56 7.09
CA ILE A 51 5.50 -4.84 6.14
C ILE A 51 5.70 -3.64 5.21
N PHE A 52 4.62 -3.18 4.56
CA PHE A 52 4.67 -2.04 3.64
C PHE A 52 5.20 -0.76 4.30
N ASN A 53 4.74 -0.45 5.51
CA ASN A 53 5.10 0.77 6.23
C ASN A 53 6.62 0.90 6.48
N LYS A 54 7.34 -0.23 6.57
CA LYS A 54 8.81 -0.19 6.67
C LYS A 54 9.43 0.40 5.41
N TYR A 55 8.95 0.02 4.23
CA TYR A 55 9.42 0.56 2.96
C TYR A 55 8.98 2.01 2.79
N ASP A 56 7.73 2.36 3.07
CA ASP A 56 7.26 3.75 2.99
C ASP A 56 8.09 4.69 3.87
N LEU A 57 8.36 4.31 5.11
CA LEU A 57 9.06 5.16 6.04
C LEU A 57 10.57 5.21 5.79
N TYR A 58 11.20 4.06 5.53
CA TYR A 58 12.66 3.93 5.58
C TYR A 58 13.34 3.81 4.21
N SER A 59 12.60 3.81 3.10
CA SER A 59 13.21 3.95 1.76
C SER A 59 13.54 5.40 1.38
N LYS A 60 13.15 6.37 2.21
CA LYS A 60 13.40 7.81 1.98
C LYS A 60 14.91 8.08 2.09
N SER A 61 15.54 8.35 0.94
CA SER A 61 16.97 8.67 0.82
C SER A 61 17.15 10.05 0.18
N LYS A 62 18.30 10.69 0.46
CA LYS A 62 18.75 11.88 -0.29
C LYS A 62 19.19 11.52 -1.71
N GLU A 63 19.68 10.29 -1.88
CA GLU A 63 20.04 9.75 -3.19
C GLU A 63 18.77 9.42 -3.98
N LYS A 64 18.68 9.95 -5.20
CA LYS A 64 17.53 9.74 -6.07
C LYS A 64 17.69 8.45 -6.88
N VAL A 65 16.59 7.74 -7.07
CA VAL A 65 16.53 6.61 -7.99
C VAL A 65 16.64 7.12 -9.43
N ASP A 66 17.40 6.41 -10.26
CA ASP A 66 17.40 6.62 -11.71
C ASP A 66 16.05 6.19 -12.30
N VAL A 67 15.22 7.18 -12.64
CA VAL A 67 13.85 6.99 -13.10
C VAL A 67 13.81 6.26 -14.44
N GLU A 68 14.71 6.59 -15.38
CA GLU A 68 14.68 5.99 -16.73
C GLU A 68 15.06 4.50 -16.67
N LYS A 69 15.95 4.13 -15.74
CA LYS A 69 16.29 2.72 -15.51
C LYS A 69 15.12 1.89 -14.96
N VAL A 70 14.31 2.43 -14.05
CA VAL A 70 13.22 1.67 -13.40
C VAL A 70 11.88 1.77 -14.13
N LYS A 71 11.70 2.80 -14.96
CA LYS A 71 10.44 3.08 -15.66
C LYS A 71 9.89 1.91 -16.49
N PRO A 72 10.69 1.16 -17.29
CA PRO A 72 10.15 0.02 -18.05
C PRO A 72 9.51 -1.05 -17.14
N TYR A 73 10.12 -1.30 -15.98
CA TYR A 73 9.58 -2.24 -15.00
C TYR A 73 8.24 -1.76 -14.45
N TYR A 74 8.16 -0.52 -13.95
CA TYR A 74 6.90 -0.01 -13.38
C TYR A 74 5.79 0.17 -14.42
N LEU A 75 6.10 0.54 -15.66
CA LEU A 75 5.12 0.58 -16.75
C LEU A 75 4.53 -0.82 -17.03
N SER A 76 5.34 -1.88 -16.97
CA SER A 76 4.83 -3.25 -17.12
C SER A 76 3.85 -3.64 -16.00
N LEU A 77 4.09 -3.17 -14.77
CA LEU A 77 3.20 -3.41 -13.63
C LEU A 77 1.92 -2.58 -13.73
N ILE A 78 2.02 -1.32 -14.18
CA ILE A 78 0.84 -0.47 -14.43
C ILE A 78 -0.07 -1.16 -15.45
N LYS A 79 0.47 -1.60 -16.59
CA LYS A 79 -0.30 -2.33 -17.61
C LYS A 79 -0.96 -3.60 -17.06
N LYS A 80 -0.32 -4.29 -16.11
CA LYS A 80 -0.83 -5.52 -15.51
C LYS A 80 -1.95 -5.26 -14.49
N TYR A 81 -1.79 -4.26 -13.62
CA TYR A 81 -2.66 -4.08 -12.44
C TYR A 81 -3.63 -2.90 -12.55
N PHE A 82 -3.39 -1.97 -13.47
CA PHE A 82 -4.21 -0.79 -13.75
C PHE A 82 -4.50 -0.72 -15.27
N PRO A 83 -5.19 -1.73 -15.84
CA PRO A 83 -5.54 -1.76 -17.26
C PRO A 83 -6.53 -0.66 -17.66
#